data_AF-A0AA39R6Z6-F1
#
_entry.id   AF-A0AA39R6Z6-F1
#
_cell.length_a   1.000
_cell.length_b   1.000
_cell.length_c   1.000
_cell.angle_alpha   90.00
_cell.angle_beta   90.00
_cell.angle_gamma   90.00
#
_symmetry.space_group_name_H-M   'P 1'
#
loop_
_entity.id
_entity.type
_entity.pdbx_description
1 polymer ?
#
loop_
_entity_poly.entity_id
_entity_poly.type
_entity_poly.pdbx_seq_one_letter_code
_entity_poly.pdbx_strand_id
1 'polypeptide(L)'
;MHLMSLCASAALVASTGALAGMKATTHHMCYDSLKQDDESVGVVRGAESGVVMRWSMDEALYVAELKVGCESAEFKAQMAEYVWKRAEV
;
A
#
# COMPACT_ATOMS: atom_id res chain seq x y z
N MET A 1 4.52 -6.70 -11.51
CA MET A 1 4.49 -7.35 -10.18
C MET A 1 3.97 -6.32 -9.19
N HIS A 2 2.99 -6.64 -8.34
CA HIS A 2 2.53 -5.72 -7.29
C HIS A 2 2.96 -6.30 -5.95
N LEU A 3 3.67 -5.49 -5.17
CA LEU A 3 4.09 -5.83 -3.82
C LEU A 3 3.15 -5.10 -2.87
N MET A 4 2.61 -5.82 -1.89
CA MET A 4 1.80 -5.22 -0.84
C MET A 4 2.40 -5.56 0.50
N SER A 5 2.49 -4.56 1.35
CA SER A 5 2.78 -4.71 2.77
C SER A 5 1.83 -3.80 3.54
N LEU A 6 1.63 -4.11 4.81
CA LEU A 6 0.72 -3.38 5.70
C LEU A 6 1.46 -2.96 6.96
N CYS A 7 1.08 -1.81 7.50
CA CYS A 7 1.66 -1.30 8.74
C CYS A 7 3.20 -1.21 8.64
N ALA A 8 3.88 -1.69 9.67
CA ALA A 8 5.32 -1.75 9.81
C ALA A 8 5.99 -2.80 8.92
N SER A 9 5.25 -3.72 8.28
CA SER A 9 5.87 -4.78 7.47
C SER A 9 6.59 -4.23 6.22
N ALA A 10 6.34 -2.98 5.84
CA ALA A 10 7.12 -2.27 4.83
C ALA A 10 8.63 -2.25 5.14
N ALA A 11 9.00 -2.17 6.41
CA ALA A 11 10.39 -2.24 6.88
C ALA A 11 11.03 -3.61 6.56
N LEU A 12 10.28 -4.70 6.79
CA LEU A 12 10.71 -6.06 6.42
C LEU A 12 10.86 -6.22 4.91
N VAL A 13 10.02 -5.54 4.12
CA VAL A 13 10.14 -5.57 2.66
C VAL A 13 11.34 -4.73 2.20
N ALA A 14 11.57 -3.57 2.81
CA ALA A 14 12.73 -2.71 2.54
C ALA A 14 14.05 -3.45 2.79
N SER A 15 14.15 -4.20 3.89
CA SER A 15 15.38 -4.93 4.23
C SER A 15 15.77 -6.03 3.24
N THR A 16 14.84 -6.46 2.36
CA THR A 16 15.15 -7.38 1.24
C THR A 16 15.74 -6.68 0.01
N GLY A 17 15.76 -5.34 -0.01
CA GLY A 17 16.09 -4.52 -1.17
C GLY A 17 14.95 -4.40 -2.19
N ALA A 18 13.78 -5.00 -1.93
CA ALA A 18 12.65 -4.98 -2.86
C ALA A 18 12.02 -3.59 -3.05
N LEU A 19 12.32 -2.62 -2.17
CA LEU A 19 11.85 -1.23 -2.26
C LEU A 19 12.92 -0.25 -2.76
N ALA A 20 14.11 -0.73 -3.14
CA ALA A 20 15.24 0.14 -3.48
C ALA A 20 14.89 1.13 -4.59
N GLY A 21 15.04 2.43 -4.31
CA GLY A 21 14.72 3.53 -5.23
C GLY A 21 13.22 3.75 -5.49
N MET A 22 12.33 3.08 -4.77
CA MET A 22 10.88 3.18 -4.95
C MET A 22 10.25 4.17 -3.95
N LYS A 23 9.04 4.65 -4.26
CA LYS A 23 8.20 5.38 -3.30
C LYS A 23 7.35 4.41 -2.48
N ALA A 24 7.44 4.49 -1.15
CA ALA A 24 6.72 3.64 -0.22
C ALA A 24 6.17 4.43 0.97
N THR A 25 5.04 4.01 1.53
CA THR A 25 4.56 4.42 2.86
C THR A 25 4.79 3.29 3.87
N THR A 26 4.48 3.52 5.13
CA THR A 26 4.41 2.51 6.20
C THR A 26 3.42 3.03 7.26
N HIS A 27 3.32 2.35 8.40
CA HIS A 27 2.67 2.95 9.56
C HIS A 27 3.38 4.27 9.92
N HIS A 28 2.64 5.31 10.28
CA HIS A 28 3.20 6.65 10.48
C HIS A 28 4.26 6.70 11.60
N MET A 29 4.20 5.78 12.56
CA MET A 29 5.22 5.63 13.61
C MET A 29 6.51 4.96 13.13
N CYS A 30 6.51 4.37 11.93
CA CYS A 30 7.60 3.56 11.38
C CYS A 30 8.29 4.24 10.19
N TYR A 31 7.96 5.51 9.88
CA TYR A 31 8.60 6.23 8.77
C TYR A 31 10.12 6.31 8.92
N ASP A 32 10.60 6.58 10.14
CA ASP A 32 12.03 6.66 10.42
C ASP A 32 12.69 5.28 10.31
N SER A 33 12.05 4.23 10.81
CA SER A 33 12.53 2.85 10.68
C SER A 33 12.65 2.42 9.21
N LEU A 34 11.65 2.77 8.38
CA LEU A 34 11.69 2.47 6.94
C LEU A 34 12.88 3.14 6.25
N LYS A 35 13.21 4.39 6.63
CA LYS A 35 14.41 5.09 6.14
C LYS A 35 15.70 4.50 6.66
N GLN A 36 15.72 4.00 7.90
CA GLN A 36 16.90 3.36 8.49
C GLN A 36 17.23 2.03 7.80
N ASP A 37 16.22 1.27 7.39
CA ASP A 37 16.42 -0.02 6.73
C ASP A 37 16.87 0.14 5.27
N ASP A 38 16.35 1.16 4.55
CA ASP A 38 16.78 1.50 3.20
C ASP A 38 16.61 3.00 2.93
N GLU A 39 17.74 3.73 2.93
CA GLU A 39 17.76 5.18 2.69
C GLU A 39 17.32 5.57 1.28
N SER A 40 17.40 4.65 0.31
CA SER A 40 16.99 4.89 -1.08
C SER A 40 15.48 4.93 -1.26
N VAL A 41 14.71 4.42 -0.28
CA VAL A 41 13.25 4.44 -0.30
C VAL A 41 12.75 5.87 -0.13
N GLY A 42 11.95 6.34 -1.09
CA GLY A 42 11.23 7.60 -1.00
C GLY A 42 10.01 7.46 -0.10
N VAL A 43 10.16 7.77 1.20
CA VAL A 43 9.03 7.71 2.14
C VAL A 43 8.00 8.79 1.82
N VAL A 44 6.79 8.37 1.47
CA VAL A 44 5.66 9.26 1.17
C VAL A 44 4.57 9.13 2.23
N ARG A 45 3.94 10.25 2.57
CA ARG A 45 2.82 10.31 3.51
C ARG A 45 1.51 10.28 2.72
N GLY A 46 0.90 9.11 2.56
CA GLY A 46 -0.39 8.98 1.85
C GLY A 46 -0.44 7.76 0.93
N ALA A 47 -1.55 7.62 0.19
CA ALA A 47 -1.78 6.55 -0.78
C ALA A 47 -0.95 6.70 -2.08
N GLU A 48 -0.16 7.76 -2.21
CA GLU A 48 0.64 8.08 -3.40
C GLU A 48 1.87 7.16 -3.60
N SER A 49 2.12 6.22 -2.69
CA SER A 49 3.15 5.19 -2.89
C SER A 49 2.64 4.06 -3.77
N GLY A 50 3.15 3.94 -4.98
CA GLY A 50 2.82 2.84 -5.89
C GLY A 50 3.25 1.42 -5.43
N VAL A 51 3.82 1.24 -4.23
CA VAL A 51 4.46 -0.02 -3.80
C VAL A 51 4.18 -0.41 -2.35
N VAL A 52 3.68 0.51 -1.51
CA VAL A 52 3.27 0.14 -0.15
C VAL A 52 1.93 0.78 0.15
N MET A 53 1.03 -0.06 0.62
CA MET A 53 -0.38 0.22 0.74
C MET A 53 -0.68 0.47 2.22
N ARG A 54 -1.46 1.50 2.51
CA ARG A 54 -1.86 1.81 3.88
C ARG A 54 -2.90 0.77 4.32
N TRP A 55 -3.23 0.81 5.61
CA TRP A 55 -4.27 0.05 6.31
C TRP A 55 -5.70 0.19 5.74
N SER A 56 -5.89 0.57 4.49
CA SER A 56 -7.25 0.76 4.00
C SER A 56 -7.72 -0.47 3.24
N MET A 57 -8.95 -0.88 3.56
CA MET A 57 -9.73 -1.68 2.63
C MET A 57 -9.77 -1.00 1.25
N ASP A 58 -9.67 0.33 1.19
CA ASP A 58 -9.61 1.06 -0.07
C ASP A 58 -8.46 0.58 -0.97
N GLU A 59 -7.29 0.32 -0.42
CA GLU A 59 -6.13 -0.17 -1.15
C GLU A 59 -6.27 -1.64 -1.57
N ALA A 60 -6.81 -2.51 -0.69
CA ALA A 60 -7.08 -3.89 -1.04
C ALA A 60 -8.11 -3.99 -2.19
N LEU A 61 -9.10 -3.11 -2.17
CA LEU A 61 -10.12 -2.98 -3.21
C LEU A 61 -9.54 -2.37 -4.49
N TYR A 62 -8.60 -1.43 -4.40
CA TYR A 62 -7.87 -0.92 -5.56
C TYR A 62 -7.05 -2.02 -6.26
N VAL A 63 -6.38 -2.91 -5.52
CA VAL A 63 -5.70 -4.06 -6.14
C VAL A 63 -6.70 -5.04 -6.74
N ALA A 64 -7.83 -5.27 -6.06
CA ALA A 64 -8.89 -6.11 -6.61
C ALA A 64 -9.43 -5.55 -7.94
N GLU A 65 -9.58 -4.23 -8.03
CA GLU A 65 -9.96 -3.54 -9.26
C GLU A 65 -8.90 -3.72 -10.35
N LEU A 66 -7.64 -3.42 -10.06
CA LEU A 66 -6.53 -3.55 -11.03
C LEU A 66 -6.37 -4.99 -11.55
N LYS A 67 -6.72 -6.00 -10.76
CA LYS A 67 -6.52 -7.41 -11.11
C LYS A 67 -7.72 -8.08 -11.72
N VAL A 68 -8.93 -7.75 -11.26
CA VAL A 68 -10.15 -8.50 -11.57
C VAL A 68 -11.24 -7.60 -12.14
N GLY A 69 -11.06 -6.27 -12.10
CA GLY A 69 -12.00 -5.28 -12.60
C GLY A 69 -12.87 -4.66 -11.50
N CYS A 70 -13.45 -3.51 -11.83
CA CYS A 70 -14.20 -2.64 -10.92
C CYS A 70 -15.39 -3.35 -10.26
N GLU A 71 -16.19 -4.08 -11.04
CA GLU A 71 -17.37 -4.80 -10.55
C GLU A 71 -16.99 -5.81 -9.44
N SER A 72 -15.87 -6.50 -9.61
CA SER A 72 -15.37 -7.45 -8.62
C SER A 72 -14.88 -6.77 -7.34
N ALA A 73 -14.36 -5.55 -7.42
CA ALA A 73 -13.96 -4.78 -6.24
C ALA A 73 -15.19 -4.25 -5.50
N GLU A 74 -16.15 -3.67 -6.22
CA GLU A 74 -17.40 -3.17 -5.65
C GLU A 74 -18.20 -4.27 -4.95
N PHE A 75 -18.30 -5.45 -5.57
CA PHE A 75 -18.95 -6.61 -4.96
C PHE A 75 -18.27 -7.01 -3.64
N LYS A 76 -16.92 -7.01 -3.59
CA LYS A 76 -16.18 -7.31 -2.34
C LYS A 76 -16.39 -6.24 -1.28
N ALA A 77 -16.44 -4.97 -1.66
CA ALA A 77 -16.75 -3.88 -0.74
C ALA A 77 -18.14 -4.05 -0.13
N GLN A 78 -19.14 -4.37 -0.95
CA GLN A 78 -20.50 -4.65 -0.51
C GLN A 78 -20.57 -5.86 0.43
N MET A 79 -19.91 -6.97 0.09
CA MET A 79 -19.84 -8.15 0.96
C MET A 79 -19.19 -7.85 2.31
N ALA A 80 -18.24 -6.92 2.35
CA ALA A 80 -17.57 -6.48 3.56
C ALA A 80 -18.33 -5.38 4.33
N GLU A 81 -19.51 -4.97 3.85
CA GLU A 81 -20.28 -3.82 4.36
C GLU A 81 -19.43 -2.54 4.46
N TYR A 82 -18.46 -2.40 3.55
CA TYR A 82 -17.47 -1.34 3.57
C TYR A 82 -17.79 -0.26 2.54
N VAL A 83 -17.89 1.00 2.98
CA VAL A 83 -18.02 2.15 2.08
C VAL A 83 -16.65 2.47 1.50
N TRP A 84 -16.39 1.93 0.32
CA TRP A 84 -15.13 2.13 -0.38
C TRP A 84 -15.00 3.57 -0.87
N LYS A 85 -13.99 4.30 -0.37
CA LYS A 85 -13.62 5.62 -0.87
C LYS A 85 -12.55 5.45 -1.94
N ARG A 86 -13.01 5.15 -3.16
CA ARG A 86 -12.13 5.00 -4.32
C ARG A 86 -11.32 6.29 -4.49
N ALA A 87 -10.00 6.18 -4.39
CA ALA A 87 -9.12 7.31 -4.68
C ALA A 87 -9.18 7.55 -6.20
N GLU A 88 -9.62 8.75 -6.59
CA GLU A 88 -9.40 9.25 -7.95
C GLU A 88 -7.89 9.51 -8.07
N VAL A 89 -7.23 8.80 -8.98
CA VAL A 89 -5.78 8.89 -9.22
C VAL A 89 -5.44 10.20 -9.93
#